data_AF-A0A8H6Q5V8-F1
#
_entry.id   AF-A0A8H6Q5V8-F1
#
_cell.length_a   1.000
_cell.length_b   1.000
_cell.length_c   1.000
_cell.angle_alpha   90.00
_cell.angle_beta   90.00
_cell.angle_gamma   90.00
#
_symmetry.space_group_name_H-M   'P 1'
#
loop_
_entity.id
_entity.type
_entity.pdbx_description
1 polymer ?
#
loop_
_entity_poly.entity_id
_entity_poly.type
_entity_poly.pdbx_seq_one_letter_code
_entity_poly.pdbx_strand_id
1 'polypeptide(L)'
;MSMYAGCQIHNARERPDIWQALSRPDHPLNVAWPIFLDHDPTFTRYYPKLTEYEELAQYQYAITETDSTGQISAIACGRSVPFFWPDEDLVDSSGQVSPEALHNLPSGGYDTILARGVRQYLTRHNLPGASTALTEDQERDLWACQSNNPPNALAAISITVRPDRRQQGLAEVLIQTMKQAAAEAQLHLLVVPLRPTLKADFPTVPMDEYVSWPNPKGHGLFDPWLRKHVRLGAQPIKIAPSSMVVSGSVLEWTKWTGIDIEQFVQKMCLKDVRLEVATNKVYVEIPFQGGLVPLRYYFLEGMCVYTEPNVWLFHSVHP
;
A
#
# COMPACT_ATOMS: atom_id res chain seq x y z
N MET A 1 -16.11 17.57 8.12
CA MET A 1 -15.14 18.54 7.55
C MET A 1 -15.76 19.07 6.26
N SER A 2 -15.96 20.38 6.14
CA SER A 2 -16.46 20.98 4.90
C SER A 2 -15.35 20.92 3.86
N MET A 3 -15.60 20.29 2.70
CA MET A 3 -14.74 20.49 1.53
C MET A 3 -14.72 21.99 1.18
N TYR A 4 -13.60 22.46 0.63
CA TYR A 4 -13.48 23.84 0.13
C TYR A 4 -14.54 24.08 -0.97
N ALA A 5 -15.03 25.31 -1.07
CA ALA A 5 -15.92 25.71 -2.15
C ALA A 5 -15.26 25.42 -3.51
N GLY A 6 -15.91 24.60 -4.34
CA GLY A 6 -15.42 24.24 -5.69
C GLY A 6 -14.73 22.87 -5.80
N CYS A 7 -14.54 22.13 -4.70
CA CYS A 7 -14.06 20.75 -4.75
C CYS A 7 -15.20 19.74 -4.93
N GLN A 8 -15.00 18.73 -5.77
CA GLN A 8 -15.93 17.61 -5.95
C GLN A 8 -15.20 16.27 -5.81
N ILE A 9 -15.92 15.23 -5.40
CA ILE A 9 -15.42 13.86 -5.34
C ILE A 9 -16.15 13.04 -6.38
N HIS A 10 -15.40 12.26 -7.15
CA HIS A 10 -15.94 11.36 -8.16
C HIS A 10 -15.26 10.00 -8.04
N ASN A 11 -15.99 8.92 -8.31
CA ASN A 11 -15.35 7.62 -8.49
C ASN A 11 -14.95 7.37 -9.97
N ALA A 12 -14.07 6.40 -10.22
CA ALA A 12 -13.58 6.11 -11.57
C ALA A 12 -14.64 5.52 -12.49
N ARG A 13 -15.69 4.91 -11.93
CA ARG A 13 -16.83 4.40 -12.69
C ARG A 13 -17.68 5.53 -13.27
N GLU A 14 -17.93 6.58 -12.49
CA GLU A 14 -18.76 7.73 -12.88
C GLU A 14 -18.03 8.73 -13.79
N ARG A 15 -16.71 8.91 -13.56
CA ARG A 15 -15.88 9.87 -14.31
C ARG A 15 -14.57 9.24 -14.80
N PRO A 16 -14.65 8.27 -15.74
CA PRO A 16 -13.47 7.59 -16.28
C PRO A 16 -12.51 8.55 -16.98
N ASP A 17 -13.01 9.69 -17.50
CA ASP A 17 -12.21 10.75 -18.13
C ASP A 17 -11.18 11.37 -17.17
N ILE A 18 -11.55 11.57 -15.90
CA ILE A 18 -10.61 12.08 -14.86
C ILE A 18 -9.47 11.09 -14.68
N TRP A 19 -9.77 9.79 -14.63
CA TRP A 19 -8.79 8.74 -14.39
C TRP A 19 -7.91 8.45 -15.61
N GLN A 20 -8.44 8.61 -16.82
CA GLN A 20 -7.64 8.59 -18.03
C GLN A 20 -6.59 9.70 -18.03
N ALA A 21 -6.92 10.90 -17.51
CA ALA A 21 -5.95 11.98 -17.38
C ALA A 21 -4.83 11.68 -16.36
N LEU A 22 -5.11 10.85 -15.35
CA LEU A 22 -4.14 10.39 -14.35
C LEU A 22 -3.15 9.34 -14.90
N SER A 23 -3.45 8.68 -16.02
CA SER A 23 -2.53 7.67 -16.60
C SER A 23 -1.30 8.29 -17.25
N ARG A 24 -1.32 9.61 -17.50
CA ARG A 24 -0.19 10.34 -18.06
C ARG A 24 1.00 10.31 -17.10
N PRO A 25 2.19 9.82 -17.51
CA PRO A 25 3.33 9.68 -16.61
C PRO A 25 3.76 10.98 -15.91
N ASP A 26 3.55 12.12 -16.55
CA ASP A 26 3.87 13.47 -16.05
C ASP A 26 2.78 14.06 -15.13
N HIS A 27 1.69 13.34 -14.86
CA HIS A 27 0.63 13.86 -13.99
C HIS A 27 1.16 14.12 -12.57
N PRO A 28 0.87 15.27 -11.94
CA PRO A 28 1.33 15.59 -10.57
C PRO A 28 0.84 14.67 -9.44
N LEU A 29 0.02 13.66 -9.76
CA LEU A 29 -0.47 12.63 -8.84
C LEU A 29 0.23 11.27 -9.04
N ASN A 30 1.13 11.16 -10.03
CA ASN A 30 1.97 9.99 -10.26
C ASN A 30 3.33 10.09 -9.55
N VAL A 31 3.44 10.98 -8.56
CA VAL A 31 4.64 11.21 -7.73
C VAL A 31 4.57 10.48 -6.37
N ALA A 32 3.67 9.52 -6.25
CA ALA A 32 3.29 8.98 -4.94
C ALA A 32 4.47 8.29 -4.24
N TRP A 33 5.25 7.50 -4.99
CA TRP A 33 6.18 6.51 -4.45
C TRP A 33 7.58 6.63 -5.05
N PRO A 34 8.63 6.13 -4.35
CA PRO A 34 9.95 6.00 -4.92
C PRO A 34 9.96 5.15 -6.20
N ILE A 35 10.78 5.53 -7.19
CA ILE A 35 10.84 4.93 -8.52
C ILE A 35 11.00 3.40 -8.49
N PHE A 36 11.80 2.87 -7.55
CA PHE A 36 12.00 1.42 -7.46
C PHE A 36 10.71 0.64 -7.15
N LEU A 37 9.70 1.25 -6.51
CA LEU A 37 8.41 0.59 -6.27
C LEU A 37 7.57 0.44 -7.54
N ASP A 38 7.85 1.23 -8.60
CA ASP A 38 7.21 1.03 -9.92
C ASP A 38 7.69 -0.27 -10.58
N HIS A 39 8.75 -0.88 -10.07
CA HIS A 39 9.29 -2.16 -10.53
C HIS A 39 8.82 -3.36 -9.67
N ASP A 40 7.91 -3.13 -8.71
CA ASP A 40 7.26 -4.21 -8.00
C ASP A 40 6.34 -5.02 -8.96
N PRO A 41 6.53 -6.36 -9.07
CA PRO A 41 5.76 -7.19 -10.00
C PRO A 41 4.26 -7.20 -9.69
N THR A 42 3.88 -7.17 -8.40
CA THR A 42 2.50 -7.21 -7.96
C THR A 42 1.78 -5.92 -8.30
N PHE A 43 2.41 -4.79 -7.98
CA PHE A 43 1.96 -3.46 -8.34
C PHE A 43 1.77 -3.35 -9.85
N THR A 44 2.79 -3.68 -10.64
CA THR A 44 2.75 -3.58 -12.11
C THR A 44 1.61 -4.43 -12.71
N ARG A 45 1.37 -5.62 -12.16
CA ARG A 45 0.35 -6.54 -12.67
C ARG A 45 -1.07 -6.17 -12.28
N TYR A 46 -1.30 -5.81 -11.01
CA TYR A 46 -2.65 -5.73 -10.43
C TYR A 46 -3.12 -4.30 -10.19
N TYR A 47 -2.23 -3.33 -9.98
CA TYR A 47 -2.63 -1.94 -9.72
C TYR A 47 -3.43 -1.31 -10.88
N PRO A 48 -3.06 -1.49 -12.17
CA PRO A 48 -3.85 -0.95 -13.29
C PRO A 48 -5.27 -1.50 -13.35
N LYS A 49 -5.47 -2.75 -12.91
CA LYS A 49 -6.77 -3.46 -12.95
C LYS A 49 -7.83 -2.78 -12.09
N LEU A 50 -7.41 -2.03 -11.07
CA LEU A 50 -8.34 -1.34 -10.17
C LEU A 50 -9.21 -0.29 -10.88
N THR A 51 -8.79 0.21 -12.05
CA THR A 51 -9.56 1.15 -12.87
C THR A 51 -10.08 0.54 -14.17
N GLU A 52 -9.60 -0.64 -14.56
CA GLU A 52 -10.02 -1.33 -15.78
C GLU A 52 -11.38 -2.03 -15.63
N TYR A 53 -11.75 -2.42 -14.41
CA TYR A 53 -12.95 -3.19 -14.12
C TYR A 53 -13.98 -2.35 -13.36
N GLU A 54 -15.23 -2.34 -13.84
CA GLU A 54 -16.28 -1.45 -13.34
C GLU A 54 -16.55 -1.60 -11.83
N GLU A 55 -16.61 -2.83 -11.32
CA GLU A 55 -16.86 -3.09 -9.89
C GLU A 55 -15.68 -2.73 -8.98
N LEU A 56 -14.46 -2.64 -9.54
CA LEU A 56 -13.29 -2.13 -8.82
C LEU A 56 -13.19 -0.60 -8.94
N ALA A 57 -13.50 -0.06 -10.12
CA ALA A 57 -13.42 1.36 -10.45
C ALA A 57 -14.33 2.22 -9.55
N GLN A 58 -15.45 1.69 -9.06
CA GLN A 58 -16.33 2.41 -8.13
C GLN A 58 -15.66 2.71 -6.76
N TYR A 59 -14.60 1.99 -6.39
CA TYR A 59 -13.84 2.20 -5.14
C TYR A 59 -12.64 3.14 -5.29
N GLN A 60 -12.49 3.75 -6.46
CA GLN A 60 -11.38 4.61 -6.83
C GLN A 60 -11.87 6.05 -6.86
N TYR A 61 -11.42 6.88 -5.92
CA TYR A 61 -11.94 8.24 -5.73
C TYR A 61 -10.94 9.31 -6.13
N ALA A 62 -11.38 10.32 -6.88
CA ALA A 62 -10.60 11.51 -7.21
C ALA A 62 -11.30 12.74 -6.62
N ILE A 63 -10.51 13.60 -5.98
CA ILE A 63 -10.95 14.96 -5.63
C ILE A 63 -10.53 15.87 -6.78
N THR A 64 -11.48 16.61 -7.34
CA THR A 64 -11.26 17.58 -8.40
C THR A 64 -11.51 19.00 -7.93
N GLU A 65 -10.87 19.94 -8.61
CA GLU A 65 -11.09 21.38 -8.50
C GLU A 65 -11.34 21.94 -9.89
N THR A 66 -12.28 22.87 -10.00
CA THR A 66 -12.57 23.62 -11.23
C THR A 66 -11.97 25.01 -11.11
N ASP A 67 -11.11 25.39 -12.04
CA ASP A 67 -10.51 26.72 -12.04
C ASP A 67 -11.44 27.81 -12.62
N SER A 68 -10.98 29.06 -12.61
CA SER A 68 -11.75 30.21 -13.14
C SER A 68 -12.05 30.14 -14.64
N THR A 69 -11.37 29.27 -15.38
CA THR A 69 -11.60 29.03 -16.81
C THR A 69 -12.59 27.89 -17.07
N GLY A 70 -13.03 27.20 -16.01
CA GLY A 70 -13.87 26.01 -16.10
C GLY A 70 -13.09 24.72 -16.31
N GLN A 71 -11.76 24.74 -16.26
CA GLN A 71 -10.94 23.53 -16.39
C GLN A 71 -10.99 22.72 -15.09
N ILE A 72 -11.32 21.44 -15.21
CA ILE A 72 -11.33 20.49 -14.10
C ILE A 72 -9.95 19.85 -13.99
N SER A 73 -9.38 19.84 -12.78
CA SER A 73 -8.12 19.15 -12.49
C SER A 73 -8.25 18.26 -11.26
N ALA A 74 -7.67 17.06 -11.32
CA ALA A 74 -7.58 16.17 -10.16
C ALA A 74 -6.49 16.66 -9.21
N ILE A 75 -6.86 16.87 -7.94
CA ILE A 75 -5.96 17.39 -6.90
C ILE A 75 -5.57 16.37 -5.85
N ALA A 76 -6.36 15.30 -5.71
CA ALA A 76 -6.01 14.14 -4.91
C ALA A 76 -6.70 12.90 -5.49
N CYS A 77 -6.15 11.72 -5.24
CA CYS A 77 -6.81 10.46 -5.54
C CYS A 77 -6.56 9.41 -4.47
N GLY A 78 -7.55 8.57 -4.23
CA GLY A 78 -7.52 7.45 -3.32
C GLY A 78 -7.92 6.18 -4.07
N ARG A 79 -7.21 5.09 -3.82
CA ARG A 79 -7.48 3.78 -4.40
C ARG A 79 -7.68 2.76 -3.30
N SER A 80 -8.66 1.90 -3.49
CA SER A 80 -8.93 0.80 -2.59
C SER A 80 -9.32 -0.45 -3.37
N VAL A 81 -9.29 -1.60 -2.73
CA VAL A 81 -9.69 -2.87 -3.34
C VAL A 81 -10.62 -3.62 -2.39
N PRO A 82 -11.84 -3.97 -2.82
CA PRO A 82 -12.72 -4.83 -2.04
C PRO A 82 -12.19 -6.27 -2.08
N PHE A 83 -12.28 -6.98 -0.98
CA PHE A 83 -11.85 -8.37 -0.91
C PHE A 83 -12.74 -9.17 0.05
N PHE A 84 -12.79 -10.47 -0.18
CA PHE A 84 -13.37 -11.43 0.75
C PHE A 84 -12.31 -11.88 1.75
N TRP A 85 -12.67 -11.74 3.02
CA TRP A 85 -11.94 -12.20 4.19
C TRP A 85 -12.54 -13.53 4.66
N PRO A 86 -11.82 -14.65 4.54
CA PRO A 86 -12.37 -16.00 4.72
C PRO A 86 -12.39 -16.50 6.18
N ASP A 87 -12.54 -15.61 7.15
CA ASP A 87 -12.55 -15.93 8.57
C ASP A 87 -14.00 -15.85 9.06
N GLU A 88 -14.53 -16.97 9.53
CA GLU A 88 -15.91 -17.08 10.00
C GLU A 88 -16.14 -16.26 11.28
N ASP A 89 -15.08 -16.03 12.06
CA ASP A 89 -15.09 -15.26 13.30
C ASP A 89 -14.62 -13.81 13.06
N LEU A 90 -14.60 -13.34 11.81
CA LEU A 90 -14.24 -11.95 11.48
C LEU A 90 -15.08 -10.95 12.26
N VAL A 91 -16.36 -11.26 12.43
CA VAL A 91 -17.32 -10.44 13.16
C VAL A 91 -17.94 -11.28 14.26
N ASP A 92 -17.94 -10.77 15.48
CA ASP A 92 -18.55 -11.44 16.62
C ASP A 92 -20.08 -11.38 16.58
N SER A 93 -20.72 -12.06 17.54
CA SER A 93 -22.19 -12.08 17.67
C SER A 93 -22.84 -10.69 17.87
N SER A 94 -22.06 -9.66 18.22
CA SER A 94 -22.52 -8.29 18.41
C SER A 94 -22.35 -7.42 17.16
N GLY A 95 -21.74 -7.95 16.09
CA GLY A 95 -21.45 -7.20 14.88
C GLY A 95 -20.11 -6.45 14.92
N GLN A 96 -19.25 -6.70 15.92
CA GLN A 96 -17.93 -6.08 16.03
C GLN A 96 -16.84 -6.95 15.43
N VAL A 97 -15.83 -6.31 14.83
CA VAL A 97 -14.70 -7.03 14.23
C VAL A 97 -13.83 -7.65 15.31
N SER A 98 -13.54 -8.95 15.19
CA SER A 98 -12.70 -9.69 16.13
C SER A 98 -11.24 -9.21 16.06
N PRO A 99 -10.63 -8.79 17.19
CA PRO A 99 -9.20 -8.45 17.24
C PRO A 99 -8.30 -9.63 16.86
N GLU A 100 -8.72 -10.86 17.13
CA GLU A 100 -7.98 -12.07 16.80
C GLU A 100 -7.97 -12.29 15.28
N ALA A 101 -9.11 -12.12 14.62
CA ALA A 101 -9.21 -12.20 13.16
C ALA A 101 -8.31 -11.18 12.46
N LEU A 102 -8.16 -9.96 13.01
CA LEU A 102 -7.26 -8.94 12.45
C LEU A 102 -5.79 -9.40 12.43
N HIS A 103 -5.37 -10.27 13.35
CA HIS A 103 -4.01 -10.84 13.36
C HIS A 103 -3.80 -11.88 12.24
N ASN A 104 -4.85 -12.33 11.55
CA ASN A 104 -4.77 -13.20 10.38
C ASN A 104 -4.51 -12.42 9.06
N LEU A 105 -4.34 -11.08 9.13
CA LEU A 105 -3.89 -10.26 7.99
C LEU A 105 -2.59 -10.83 7.37
N PRO A 106 -2.45 -10.87 6.04
CA PRO A 106 -1.29 -11.48 5.40
C PRO A 106 0.02 -10.75 5.75
N SER A 107 1.11 -11.51 5.90
CA SER A 107 2.45 -10.96 6.16
C SER A 107 3.00 -10.19 4.96
N GLY A 108 2.52 -10.54 3.77
CA GLY A 108 2.82 -9.89 2.49
C GLY A 108 2.01 -8.63 2.22
N GLY A 109 1.28 -8.10 3.21
CA GLY A 109 0.87 -6.70 3.25
C GLY A 109 0.16 -6.20 2.00
N TYR A 110 0.69 -5.10 1.45
CA TYR A 110 0.23 -4.38 0.27
C TYR A 110 0.11 -5.29 -0.95
N ASP A 111 1.18 -6.01 -1.29
CA ASP A 111 1.20 -6.89 -2.46
C ASP A 111 0.12 -7.96 -2.34
N THR A 112 0.07 -8.62 -1.19
CA THR A 112 -0.85 -9.75 -1.01
C THR A 112 -2.29 -9.30 -1.03
N ILE A 113 -2.63 -8.17 -0.40
CA ILE A 113 -4.03 -7.70 -0.38
C ILE A 113 -4.47 -7.12 -1.72
N LEU A 114 -3.58 -6.43 -2.44
CA LEU A 114 -3.84 -5.94 -3.79
C LEU A 114 -4.10 -7.12 -4.73
N ALA A 115 -3.21 -8.12 -4.71
CA ALA A 115 -3.38 -9.34 -5.49
C ALA A 115 -4.67 -10.06 -5.11
N ARG A 116 -4.96 -10.24 -3.81
CA ARG A 116 -6.17 -10.92 -3.33
C ARG A 116 -7.43 -10.30 -3.88
N GLY A 117 -7.64 -9.00 -3.66
CA GLY A 117 -8.87 -8.34 -4.09
C GLY A 117 -9.09 -8.40 -5.60
N VAL A 118 -8.04 -8.16 -6.39
CA VAL A 118 -8.13 -8.25 -7.86
C VAL A 118 -8.33 -9.70 -8.33
N ARG A 119 -7.60 -10.66 -7.77
CA ARG A 119 -7.70 -12.07 -8.17
C ARG A 119 -9.07 -12.65 -7.82
N GLN A 120 -9.63 -12.33 -6.65
CA GLN A 120 -10.99 -12.73 -6.30
C GLN A 120 -12.02 -12.14 -7.26
N TYR A 121 -11.85 -10.88 -7.69
CA TYR A 121 -12.69 -10.30 -8.75
C TYR A 121 -12.59 -11.10 -10.06
N LEU A 122 -11.37 -11.42 -10.50
CA LEU A 122 -11.15 -12.23 -11.71
C LEU A 122 -11.79 -13.61 -11.58
N THR A 123 -11.66 -14.28 -10.43
CA THR A 123 -12.28 -15.59 -10.16
C THR A 123 -13.80 -15.51 -10.29
N ARG A 124 -14.45 -14.55 -9.61
CA ARG A 124 -15.92 -14.38 -9.66
C ARG A 124 -16.44 -14.14 -11.08
N HIS A 125 -15.63 -13.51 -11.93
CA HIS A 125 -15.98 -13.17 -13.31
C HIS A 125 -15.46 -14.17 -14.36
N ASN A 126 -14.84 -15.28 -13.94
CA ASN A 126 -14.20 -16.25 -14.84
C ASN A 126 -13.18 -15.61 -15.81
N LEU A 127 -12.44 -14.61 -15.34
CA LEU A 127 -11.41 -13.90 -16.11
C LEU A 127 -10.02 -14.53 -15.90
N PRO A 128 -9.12 -14.47 -16.90
CA PRO A 128 -7.77 -15.03 -16.78
C PRO A 128 -6.92 -14.24 -15.77
N GLY A 129 -5.91 -14.90 -15.19
CA GLY A 129 -4.92 -14.28 -14.30
C GLY A 129 -5.20 -14.42 -12.80
N ALA A 130 -6.30 -15.05 -12.41
CA ALA A 130 -6.69 -15.28 -11.02
C ALA A 130 -5.75 -16.25 -10.24
N SER A 131 -5.02 -17.13 -10.92
CA SER A 131 -4.19 -18.17 -10.28
C SER A 131 -2.69 -17.85 -10.24
N THR A 132 -2.26 -16.68 -10.71
CA THR A 132 -0.84 -16.30 -10.68
C THR A 132 -0.48 -15.73 -9.30
N ALA A 133 0.38 -16.42 -8.55
CA ALA A 133 1.06 -15.85 -7.40
C ALA A 133 2.43 -15.29 -7.83
N LEU A 134 2.82 -14.15 -7.27
CA LEU A 134 4.09 -13.47 -7.56
C LEU A 134 5.04 -13.43 -6.35
N THR A 135 4.54 -13.76 -5.17
CA THR A 135 5.30 -13.83 -3.92
C THR A 135 4.92 -15.09 -3.15
N GLU A 136 5.79 -15.57 -2.27
CA GLU A 136 5.52 -16.73 -1.41
C GLU A 136 4.29 -16.51 -0.50
N ASP A 137 4.01 -15.27 -0.10
CA ASP A 137 2.82 -14.97 0.71
C ASP A 137 1.54 -15.07 -0.13
N GLN A 138 1.58 -14.66 -1.39
CA GLN A 138 0.46 -14.86 -2.33
C GLN A 138 0.23 -16.35 -2.65
N GLU A 139 1.26 -17.19 -2.58
CA GLU A 139 1.13 -18.66 -2.68
C GLU A 139 0.41 -19.24 -1.47
N ARG A 140 0.75 -18.79 -0.26
CA ARG A 140 0.01 -19.15 0.96
C ARG A 140 -1.43 -18.64 0.95
N ASP A 141 -1.66 -17.51 0.29
CA ASP A 141 -2.97 -16.87 0.17
C ASP A 141 -3.84 -17.39 -1.00
N LEU A 142 -3.37 -18.39 -1.75
CA LEU A 142 -4.05 -18.89 -2.96
C LEU A 142 -5.51 -19.28 -2.70
N TRP A 143 -5.77 -19.98 -1.60
CA TRP A 143 -7.10 -20.49 -1.28
C TRP A 143 -8.09 -19.34 -1.02
N ALA A 144 -7.67 -18.28 -0.33
CA ALA A 144 -8.48 -17.09 -0.10
C ALA A 144 -8.72 -16.34 -1.41
N CYS A 145 -7.70 -16.24 -2.26
CA CYS A 145 -7.77 -15.59 -3.58
C CYS A 145 -8.72 -16.30 -4.57
N GLN A 146 -8.91 -17.61 -4.42
CA GLN A 146 -9.78 -18.44 -5.27
C GLN A 146 -11.24 -18.48 -4.78
N SER A 147 -11.57 -17.76 -3.70
CA SER A 147 -12.93 -17.69 -3.22
C SER A 147 -13.83 -16.92 -4.18
N ASN A 148 -15.02 -17.47 -4.44
CA ASN A 148 -16.10 -16.81 -5.18
C ASN A 148 -17.06 -16.03 -4.27
N ASN A 149 -16.81 -15.99 -2.96
CA ASN A 149 -17.65 -15.23 -2.04
C ASN A 149 -17.58 -13.72 -2.36
N PRO A 150 -18.68 -12.99 -2.14
CA PRO A 150 -18.68 -11.54 -2.29
C PRO A 150 -17.70 -10.89 -1.29
N PRO A 151 -17.12 -9.72 -1.62
CA PRO A 151 -16.31 -8.98 -0.68
C PRO A 151 -17.05 -8.66 0.62
N ASN A 152 -16.35 -8.74 1.74
CA ASN A 152 -16.85 -8.36 3.07
C ASN A 152 -15.91 -7.36 3.78
N ALA A 153 -14.82 -6.96 3.13
CA ALA A 153 -13.83 -6.01 3.64
C ALA A 153 -13.27 -5.13 2.51
N LEU A 154 -12.75 -3.95 2.87
CA LEU A 154 -12.08 -3.03 1.95
C LEU A 154 -10.62 -2.84 2.39
N ALA A 155 -9.69 -2.79 1.45
CA ALA A 155 -8.30 -2.41 1.72
C ALA A 155 -7.95 -1.10 1.01
N ALA A 156 -7.50 -0.08 1.75
CA ALA A 156 -6.93 1.12 1.14
C ALA A 156 -5.55 0.79 0.57
N ILE A 157 -5.34 1.08 -0.72
CA ILE A 157 -4.14 0.77 -1.47
C ILE A 157 -3.25 2.01 -1.54
N SER A 158 -3.76 3.14 -2.02
CA SER A 158 -2.96 4.37 -2.10
C SER A 158 -3.79 5.62 -1.90
N ILE A 159 -3.17 6.65 -1.35
CA ILE A 159 -3.69 8.01 -1.31
C ILE A 159 -2.57 8.94 -1.78
N THR A 160 -2.87 9.74 -2.81
CA THR A 160 -1.95 10.74 -3.33
C THR A 160 -2.61 12.10 -3.33
N VAL A 161 -1.89 13.10 -2.83
CA VAL A 161 -2.30 14.50 -2.86
C VAL A 161 -1.23 15.30 -3.59
N ARG A 162 -1.67 16.14 -4.54
CA ARG A 162 -0.78 17.03 -5.28
C ARG A 162 0.10 17.83 -4.33
N PRO A 163 1.41 17.98 -4.60
CA PRO A 163 2.32 18.71 -3.71
C PRO A 163 1.83 20.11 -3.32
N ASP A 164 1.26 20.86 -4.27
CA ASP A 164 0.72 22.22 -4.10
C ASP A 164 -0.67 22.28 -3.44
N ARG A 165 -1.23 21.14 -3.02
CA ARG A 165 -2.51 21.01 -2.31
C ARG A 165 -2.40 20.19 -1.01
N ARG A 166 -1.18 19.85 -0.58
CA ARG A 166 -0.95 19.14 0.70
C ARG A 166 -1.35 20.02 1.90
N GLN A 167 -1.57 19.37 3.04
CA GLN A 167 -1.93 20.02 4.32
C GLN A 167 -3.32 20.70 4.33
N GLN A 168 -4.17 20.40 3.35
CA GLN A 168 -5.53 20.96 3.22
C GLN A 168 -6.63 19.94 3.60
N GLY A 169 -6.29 18.87 4.32
CA GLY A 169 -7.28 17.87 4.74
C GLY A 169 -7.76 16.90 3.64
N LEU A 170 -7.22 16.98 2.41
CA LEU A 170 -7.68 16.16 1.27
C LEU A 170 -7.49 14.64 1.48
N ALA A 171 -6.41 14.24 2.16
CA ALA A 171 -6.18 12.85 2.51
C ALA A 171 -7.22 12.34 3.51
N GLU A 172 -7.57 13.15 4.50
CA GLU A 172 -8.61 12.87 5.49
C GLU A 172 -9.97 12.67 4.81
N VAL A 173 -10.30 13.54 3.84
CA VAL A 173 -11.52 13.41 3.03
C VAL A 173 -11.52 12.06 2.30
N LEU A 174 -10.44 11.69 1.61
CA LEU A 174 -10.35 10.40 0.91
C LEU A 174 -10.48 9.19 1.84
N ILE A 175 -9.89 9.22 3.04
CA ILE A 175 -10.04 8.15 4.04
C ILE A 175 -11.51 8.02 4.45
N GLN A 176 -12.18 9.14 4.75
CA GLN A 176 -13.60 9.11 5.11
C GLN A 176 -14.48 8.65 3.95
N THR A 177 -14.16 9.04 2.70
CA THR A 177 -14.86 8.54 1.51
C THR A 177 -14.75 7.01 1.40
N MET A 178 -13.56 6.43 1.60
CA MET A 178 -13.40 4.97 1.59
C MET A 178 -14.17 4.28 2.73
N LYS A 179 -14.19 4.86 3.93
CA LYS A 179 -15.00 4.33 5.05
C LYS A 179 -16.49 4.35 4.74
N GLN A 180 -16.98 5.46 4.17
CA GLN A 180 -18.37 5.61 3.77
C GLN A 180 -18.73 4.61 2.67
N ALA A 181 -17.88 4.44 1.66
CA ALA A 181 -18.06 3.46 0.59
C ALA A 181 -18.13 2.03 1.13
N ALA A 182 -17.27 1.69 2.09
CA ALA A 182 -17.31 0.38 2.75
C ALA A 182 -18.63 0.17 3.52
N ALA A 183 -19.11 1.19 4.24
CA ALA A 183 -20.37 1.12 4.97
C ALA A 183 -21.59 0.99 4.02
N GLU A 184 -21.61 1.74 2.92
CA GLU A 184 -22.66 1.68 1.89
C GLU A 184 -22.69 0.33 1.18
N ALA A 185 -21.53 -0.27 0.94
CA ALA A 185 -21.39 -1.62 0.40
C ALA A 185 -21.57 -2.73 1.46
N GLN A 186 -21.95 -2.38 2.70
CA GLN A 186 -22.18 -3.31 3.80
C GLN A 186 -20.96 -4.20 4.13
N LEU A 187 -19.74 -3.68 3.90
CA LEU A 187 -18.50 -4.33 4.30
C LEU A 187 -18.28 -4.12 5.81
N HIS A 188 -17.57 -5.04 6.46
CA HIS A 188 -17.38 -5.01 7.91
C HIS A 188 -16.23 -4.12 8.38
N LEU A 189 -15.25 -3.85 7.50
CA LEU A 189 -14.04 -3.12 7.88
C LEU A 189 -13.31 -2.48 6.70
N LEU A 190 -12.46 -1.51 7.04
CA LEU A 190 -11.43 -0.96 6.17
C LEU A 190 -10.04 -1.23 6.78
N VAL A 191 -9.16 -1.91 6.05
CA VAL A 191 -7.76 -2.13 6.44
C VAL A 191 -6.79 -1.32 5.58
N VAL A 192 -5.61 -1.05 6.10
CA VAL A 192 -4.56 -0.27 5.41
C VAL A 192 -3.20 -0.91 5.65
N PRO A 193 -2.50 -1.42 4.62
CA PRO A 193 -1.07 -1.75 4.71
C PRO A 193 -0.29 -0.44 4.58
N LEU A 194 -0.10 0.25 5.68
CA LEU A 194 0.42 1.61 5.69
C LEU A 194 1.95 1.60 5.61
N ARG A 195 2.49 2.27 4.58
CA ARG A 195 3.90 2.62 4.43
C ARG A 195 4.24 3.89 5.24
N PRO A 196 4.98 3.82 6.37
CA PRO A 196 5.24 5.02 7.17
C PRO A 196 6.11 6.02 6.40
N THR A 197 5.84 7.30 6.60
CA THR A 197 6.41 8.38 5.76
C THR A 197 7.80 8.84 6.18
N LEU A 198 8.15 8.76 7.46
CA LEU A 198 9.47 9.16 7.97
C LEU A 198 10.39 7.96 8.25
N LYS A 199 9.91 6.73 8.05
CA LYS A 199 10.72 5.52 8.32
C LYS A 199 11.96 5.44 7.42
N ALA A 200 11.90 6.02 6.22
CA ALA A 200 13.03 6.09 5.31
C ALA A 200 14.23 6.90 5.84
N ASP A 201 14.00 7.77 6.83
CA ASP A 201 15.08 8.52 7.50
C ASP A 201 15.80 7.65 8.56
N PHE A 202 15.23 6.49 8.90
CA PHE A 202 15.73 5.56 9.92
C PHE A 202 15.76 4.11 9.39
N PRO A 203 16.42 3.83 8.24
CA PRO A 203 16.28 2.55 7.55
C PRO A 203 16.80 1.36 8.38
N THR A 204 17.81 1.57 9.22
CA THR A 204 18.40 0.51 10.06
C THR A 204 17.66 0.23 11.36
N VAL A 205 16.68 1.06 11.72
CA VAL A 205 15.84 0.84 12.91
C VAL A 205 14.80 -0.22 12.59
N PRO A 206 14.63 -1.27 13.42
CA PRO A 206 13.55 -2.25 13.26
C PRO A 206 12.17 -1.58 13.21
N MET A 207 11.27 -2.09 12.37
CA MET A 207 9.95 -1.45 12.17
C MET A 207 9.10 -1.49 13.46
N ASP A 208 9.17 -2.55 14.24
CA ASP A 208 8.48 -2.72 15.53
C ASP A 208 8.93 -1.69 16.57
N GLU A 209 10.23 -1.41 16.62
CA GLU A 209 10.76 -0.32 17.43
C GLU A 209 10.25 1.04 16.92
N TYR A 210 10.40 1.31 15.61
CA TYR A 210 10.04 2.59 15.01
C TYR A 210 8.57 2.98 15.22
N VAL A 211 7.63 2.04 15.03
CA VAL A 211 6.19 2.33 15.14
C VAL A 211 5.77 2.67 16.57
N SER A 212 6.59 2.31 17.57
CA SER A 212 6.35 2.60 18.98
C SER A 212 6.83 3.99 19.41
N TRP A 213 7.64 4.68 18.58
CA TRP A 213 8.24 5.94 18.95
C TRP A 213 7.19 7.03 19.22
N PRO A 214 7.29 7.76 20.33
CA PRO A 214 6.38 8.85 20.64
C PRO A 214 6.67 10.10 19.81
N ASN A 215 5.64 10.91 19.55
CA ASN A 215 5.82 12.21 18.92
C ASN A 215 6.55 13.19 19.87
N PRO A 216 7.77 13.67 19.54
CA PRO A 216 8.49 14.60 20.42
C PRO A 216 7.82 15.97 20.55
N LYS A 217 6.86 16.30 19.66
CA LYS A 217 6.15 17.59 19.62
C LYS A 217 4.74 17.53 20.23
N GLY A 218 4.36 16.43 20.88
CA GLY A 218 3.04 16.32 21.53
C GLY A 218 2.53 14.89 21.62
N HIS A 219 1.22 14.70 21.47
CA HIS A 219 0.59 13.39 21.61
C HIS A 219 0.65 12.56 20.32
N GLY A 220 0.62 11.23 20.50
CA GLY A 220 0.52 10.23 19.44
C GLY A 220 1.88 9.71 18.95
N LEU A 221 1.83 8.94 17.86
CA LEU A 221 2.97 8.26 17.25
C LEU A 221 3.91 9.24 16.55
N PHE A 222 5.20 8.92 16.46
CA PHE A 222 6.23 9.72 15.79
C PHE A 222 5.91 9.97 14.31
N ASP A 223 5.59 8.91 13.56
CA ASP A 223 5.30 9.01 12.12
C ASP A 223 4.00 9.80 11.87
N PRO A 224 4.03 10.86 11.03
CA PRO A 224 2.87 11.70 10.80
C PRO A 224 1.73 10.98 10.10
N TRP A 225 2.02 9.97 9.27
CA TRP A 225 1.00 9.23 8.54
C TRP A 225 0.30 8.21 9.43
N LEU A 226 1.06 7.44 10.24
CA LEU A 226 0.48 6.59 11.28
C LEU A 226 -0.37 7.41 12.25
N ARG A 227 0.18 8.53 12.76
CA ARG A 227 -0.53 9.43 13.67
C ARG A 227 -1.82 9.97 13.07
N LYS A 228 -1.85 10.28 11.77
CA LYS A 228 -3.06 10.75 11.08
C LYS A 228 -4.15 9.67 11.09
N HIS A 229 -3.84 8.44 10.68
CA HIS A 229 -4.82 7.36 10.68
C HIS A 229 -5.35 7.08 12.10
N VAL A 230 -4.49 7.02 13.11
CA VAL A 230 -4.92 6.83 14.52
C VAL A 230 -5.85 7.96 14.98
N ARG A 231 -5.56 9.22 14.64
CA ARG A 231 -6.45 10.36 14.92
C ARG A 231 -7.80 10.27 14.22
N LEU A 232 -7.90 9.52 13.13
CA LEU A 232 -9.14 9.23 12.40
C LEU A 232 -9.83 7.94 12.88
N GLY A 233 -9.39 7.37 14.01
CA GLY A 233 -9.97 6.18 14.63
C GLY A 233 -9.34 4.86 14.21
N ALA A 234 -8.19 4.89 13.53
CA ALA A 234 -7.50 3.66 13.18
C ALA A 234 -6.85 2.99 14.39
N GLN A 235 -6.83 1.66 14.39
CA GLN A 235 -6.05 0.86 15.31
C GLN A 235 -4.88 0.20 14.57
N PRO A 236 -3.63 0.40 15.01
CA PRO A 236 -2.51 -0.40 14.54
C PRO A 236 -2.65 -1.85 14.99
N ILE A 237 -2.43 -2.79 14.07
CA ILE A 237 -2.63 -4.23 14.30
C ILE A 237 -1.29 -4.93 14.43
N LYS A 238 -0.55 -5.03 13.32
CA LYS A 238 0.75 -5.70 13.27
C LYS A 238 1.58 -5.20 12.09
N ILE A 239 2.84 -5.62 12.04
CA ILE A 239 3.71 -5.39 10.89
C ILE A 239 3.43 -6.44 9.82
N ALA A 240 3.40 -6.01 8.57
CA ALA A 240 3.50 -6.85 7.39
C ALA A 240 4.97 -6.84 6.94
N PRO A 241 5.79 -7.84 7.32
CA PRO A 241 7.25 -7.77 7.15
C PRO A 241 7.71 -7.81 5.68
N SER A 242 6.88 -8.33 4.77
CA SER A 242 7.21 -8.51 3.36
C SER A 242 6.15 -7.90 2.45
N SER A 243 5.73 -6.68 2.79
CA SER A 243 4.58 -5.99 2.19
C SER A 243 4.75 -5.69 0.70
N MET A 244 5.97 -5.33 0.28
CA MET A 244 6.33 -5.11 -1.12
C MET A 244 7.71 -5.71 -1.40
N VAL A 245 7.90 -6.34 -2.56
CA VAL A 245 9.15 -7.03 -2.89
C VAL A 245 9.64 -6.65 -4.28
N VAL A 246 10.75 -5.91 -4.32
CA VAL A 246 11.40 -5.49 -5.57
C VAL A 246 12.73 -6.22 -5.72
N SER A 247 12.94 -6.87 -6.86
CA SER A 247 14.20 -7.53 -7.19
C SER A 247 14.78 -6.95 -8.48
N GLY A 248 16.10 -6.88 -8.57
CA GLY A 248 16.78 -6.38 -9.76
C GLY A 248 18.29 -6.62 -9.69
N SER A 249 18.94 -6.50 -10.84
CA SER A 249 20.40 -6.48 -10.96
C SER A 249 20.99 -5.23 -10.29
N VAL A 250 22.30 -5.27 -10.03
CA VAL A 250 23.05 -4.09 -9.55
C VAL A 250 22.83 -2.89 -10.47
N LEU A 251 22.91 -3.09 -11.79
CA LEU A 251 22.74 -2.02 -12.78
C LEU A 251 21.36 -1.36 -12.71
N GLU A 252 20.30 -2.17 -12.54
CA GLU A 252 18.93 -1.67 -12.40
C GLU A 252 18.78 -0.84 -11.12
N TRP A 253 19.26 -1.34 -9.98
CA TRP A 253 19.19 -0.60 -8.71
C TRP A 253 19.99 0.70 -8.74
N THR A 254 21.17 0.69 -9.34
CA THR A 254 21.97 1.91 -9.59
C THR A 254 21.17 2.91 -10.43
N LYS A 255 20.46 2.45 -11.47
CA LYS A 255 19.62 3.31 -12.31
C LYS A 255 18.40 3.88 -11.56
N TRP A 256 17.74 3.07 -10.74
CA TRP A 256 16.51 3.47 -10.04
C TRP A 256 16.76 4.42 -8.87
N THR A 257 17.88 4.26 -8.18
CA THR A 257 18.14 4.93 -6.90
C THR A 257 19.36 5.85 -6.92
N GLY A 258 20.23 5.73 -7.93
CA GLY A 258 21.50 6.45 -8.01
C GLY A 258 22.59 5.90 -7.07
N ILE A 259 22.33 4.80 -6.35
CA ILE A 259 23.32 4.23 -5.43
C ILE A 259 24.44 3.49 -6.18
N ASP A 260 25.68 3.76 -5.80
CA ASP A 260 26.85 3.02 -6.28
C ASP A 260 27.11 1.80 -5.36
N ILE A 261 26.44 0.69 -5.69
CA ILE A 261 26.51 -0.57 -4.92
C ILE A 261 27.93 -1.12 -4.92
N GLU A 262 28.64 -1.07 -6.05
CA GLU A 262 29.98 -1.61 -6.16
C GLU A 262 30.95 -0.86 -5.24
N GLN A 263 30.90 0.47 -5.25
CA GLN A 263 31.70 1.29 -4.34
C GLN A 263 31.33 1.05 -2.87
N PHE A 264 30.05 0.83 -2.57
CA PHE A 264 29.60 0.56 -1.20
C PHE A 264 30.19 -0.77 -0.69
N VAL A 265 30.13 -1.82 -1.51
CA VAL A 265 30.61 -3.17 -1.17
C VAL A 265 32.14 -3.20 -1.03
N GLN A 266 32.88 -2.41 -1.81
CA GLN A 266 34.35 -2.28 -1.64
C GLN A 266 34.78 -1.80 -0.26
N LYS A 267 33.91 -1.09 0.47
CA LYS A 267 34.18 -0.57 1.82
C LYS A 267 33.75 -1.54 2.93
N MET A 268 33.05 -2.61 2.59
CA MET A 268 32.58 -3.59 3.56
C MET A 268 33.65 -4.61 3.94
N CYS A 269 33.44 -5.25 5.08
CA CYS A 269 34.30 -6.31 5.57
C CYS A 269 33.48 -7.51 6.05
N LEU A 270 34.17 -8.60 6.44
CA LEU A 270 33.52 -9.88 6.76
C LEU A 270 32.42 -9.80 7.83
N LYS A 271 32.52 -8.84 8.78
CA LYS A 271 31.49 -8.63 9.81
C LYS A 271 30.18 -8.04 9.26
N ASP A 272 30.17 -7.53 8.04
CA ASP A 272 29.00 -6.93 7.39
C ASP A 272 28.22 -7.98 6.58
N VAL A 273 28.84 -9.13 6.30
CA VAL A 273 28.21 -10.27 5.61
C VAL A 273 27.18 -10.91 6.53
N ARG A 274 26.03 -11.26 5.95
CA ARG A 274 24.91 -11.95 6.59
C ARG A 274 24.59 -13.23 5.85
N LEU A 275 24.04 -14.22 6.56
CA LEU A 275 23.54 -15.47 5.99
C LEU A 275 22.01 -15.49 6.11
N GLU A 276 21.33 -15.64 4.97
CA GLU A 276 19.91 -15.97 4.93
C GLU A 276 19.75 -17.47 5.14
N VAL A 277 19.36 -17.88 6.34
CA VAL A 277 19.29 -19.30 6.73
C VAL A 277 18.34 -20.11 5.85
N ALA A 278 17.21 -19.52 5.44
CA ALA A 278 16.20 -20.22 4.65
C ALA A 278 16.68 -20.64 3.26
N THR A 279 17.53 -19.83 2.62
CA THR A 279 18.00 -20.04 1.24
C THR A 279 19.47 -20.44 1.18
N ASN A 280 20.17 -20.39 2.32
CA ASN A 280 21.62 -20.52 2.44
C ASN A 280 22.40 -19.51 1.58
N LYS A 281 21.81 -18.34 1.31
CA LYS A 281 22.43 -17.28 0.54
C LYS A 281 23.10 -16.26 1.43
N VAL A 282 24.22 -15.73 0.97
CA VAL A 282 24.96 -14.68 1.66
C VAL A 282 24.66 -13.33 1.04
N TYR A 283 24.47 -12.32 1.89
CA TYR A 283 24.15 -10.97 1.43
C TYR A 283 24.81 -9.93 2.32
N VAL A 284 24.79 -8.69 1.83
CA VAL A 284 25.09 -7.50 2.61
C VAL A 284 23.91 -6.53 2.57
N GLU A 285 23.80 -5.70 3.60
CA GLU A 285 22.73 -4.71 3.73
C GLU A 285 23.22 -3.31 3.37
N ILE A 286 22.51 -2.66 2.45
CA ILE A 286 22.89 -1.37 1.89
C ILE A 286 21.76 -0.37 2.14
N PRO A 287 21.91 0.55 3.12
CA PRO A 287 20.98 1.65 3.30
C PRO A 287 20.99 2.56 2.06
N PHE A 288 19.82 3.03 1.63
CA PHE A 288 19.69 3.91 0.48
C PHE A 288 18.53 4.88 0.69
N GLN A 289 18.53 5.99 -0.04
CA GLN A 289 17.50 7.02 0.10
C GLN A 289 16.14 6.49 -0.36
N GLY A 290 15.12 6.68 0.48
CA GLY A 290 13.73 6.33 0.18
C GLY A 290 13.32 4.90 0.58
N GLY A 291 14.28 4.01 0.85
CA GLY A 291 14.02 2.68 1.41
C GLY A 291 13.67 2.74 2.90
N LEU A 292 12.65 2.00 3.33
CA LEU A 292 12.27 1.88 4.74
C LEU A 292 13.19 0.95 5.52
N VAL A 293 13.90 0.06 4.82
CA VAL A 293 14.89 -0.89 5.33
C VAL A 293 16.08 -0.94 4.35
N PRO A 294 17.22 -1.51 4.73
CA PRO A 294 18.33 -1.67 3.81
C PRO A 294 17.99 -2.58 2.62
N LEU A 295 18.58 -2.29 1.46
CA LEU A 295 18.60 -3.19 0.30
C LEU A 295 19.50 -4.39 0.61
N ARG A 296 19.06 -5.61 0.30
CA ARG A 296 19.92 -6.80 0.39
C ARG A 296 20.62 -7.03 -0.95
N TYR A 297 21.94 -7.02 -0.96
CA TYR A 297 22.74 -7.40 -2.11
C TYR A 297 23.33 -8.79 -1.91
N TYR A 298 22.84 -9.74 -2.70
CA TYR A 298 23.30 -11.13 -2.77
C TYR A 298 24.44 -11.20 -3.78
N PHE A 299 25.67 -11.07 -3.28
CA PHE A 299 26.85 -10.80 -4.12
C PHE A 299 27.32 -12.00 -4.95
N LEU A 300 26.99 -13.23 -4.56
CA LEU A 300 27.30 -14.42 -5.37
C LEU A 300 26.36 -14.54 -6.57
N GLU A 301 25.13 -14.07 -6.41
CA GLU A 301 24.07 -14.08 -7.42
C GLU A 301 24.09 -12.82 -8.30
N GLY A 302 24.78 -11.76 -7.87
CA GLY A 302 24.76 -10.47 -8.56
C GLY A 302 23.39 -9.76 -8.51
N MET A 303 22.57 -10.09 -7.50
CA MET A 303 21.18 -9.66 -7.41
C MET A 303 20.90 -8.86 -6.14
N CYS A 304 20.04 -7.86 -6.27
CA CYS A 304 19.59 -7.02 -5.18
C CYS A 304 18.09 -7.23 -4.95
N VAL A 305 17.71 -7.43 -3.69
CA VAL A 305 16.32 -7.64 -3.27
C VAL A 305 15.99 -6.66 -2.16
N TYR A 306 14.92 -5.90 -2.35
CA TYR A 306 14.35 -5.01 -1.37
C TYR A 306 13.00 -5.56 -0.92
N THR A 307 12.87 -5.81 0.38
CA THR A 307 11.65 -6.34 1.00
C THR A 307 11.14 -5.32 2.01
N GLU A 308 10.13 -4.55 1.61
CA GLU A 308 9.61 -3.46 2.42
C GLU A 308 8.58 -3.92 3.44
N PRO A 309 8.71 -3.55 4.73
CA PRO A 309 7.65 -3.73 5.69
C PRO A 309 6.61 -2.61 5.65
N ASN A 310 5.34 -2.93 5.87
CA ASN A 310 4.27 -1.96 6.15
C ASN A 310 3.64 -2.24 7.52
N VAL A 311 2.75 -1.35 7.96
CA VAL A 311 2.02 -1.47 9.21
C VAL A 311 0.54 -1.65 8.88
N TRP A 312 -0.02 -2.78 9.27
CA TRP A 312 -1.46 -2.99 9.15
C TRP A 312 -2.21 -2.10 10.13
N LEU A 313 -3.13 -1.29 9.60
CA LEU A 313 -4.11 -0.54 10.36
C LEU A 313 -5.52 -1.03 10.04
N PHE A 314 -6.40 -0.93 11.03
CA PHE A 314 -7.83 -1.21 10.92
C PHE A 314 -8.63 0.05 11.22
N HIS A 315 -9.66 0.32 10.43
CA HIS A 315 -10.71 1.30 10.69
C HIS A 315 -12.04 0.58 10.84
N SER A 316 -12.77 0.87 11.92
CA SER A 316 -14.19 0.55 11.97
C SER A 316 -14.93 1.38 10.91
N VAL A 317 -15.81 0.72 10.17
CA VAL A 317 -16.70 1.33 9.17
C VAL A 317 -18.09 1.61 9.73
N HIS A 318 -18.42 1.02 10.88
CA HIS A 318 -19.63 1.32 11.65
C HIS A 318 -19.27 2.19 12.88
N PRO A 319 -20.12 3.18 13.25
CA PRO A 319 -19.87 4.10 14.37
C PRO A 319 -19.68 3.45 15.73
#